data_AF-A0A948VJZ1-F1
#
_entry.id   AF-A0A948VJZ1-F1
#
_cell.length_a   1.000
_cell.length_b   1.000
_cell.length_c   1.000
_cell.angle_alpha   90.00
_cell.angle_beta   90.00
_cell.angle_gamma   90.00
#
_symmetry.space_group_name_H-M   'P 1'
#
loop_
_entity.id
_entity.type
_entity.pdbx_description
1 polymer ?
#
loop_
_entity_poly.entity_id
_entity_poly.type
_entity_poly.pdbx_seq_one_letter_code
_entity_poly.pdbx_strand_id
1 'polypeptide(L)'
;YYSLVFPNYTDLMKEFQQGATEAETETGKQNHNILQLRSGLVYGLNKVDAGVISQVYASQRVVTGVVQPDGSYYTQDLQKDTIFSLSGSRYQKISNRLSFSPSLGIKTRASNQNYLHFATMGSTPTFHSGYYDYIDISVNLPLFFGLSKKWEFVFEPEIVQRLYSSRKPRDENNNFVEGETQKNLLYLFSFVFNKKSSDVSTTSLFYIYQQQSSNVKFEKYLPYNYTGHFVGLRYSLKY
;
A
#
# COMPACT_ATOMS: atom_id res chain seq x y z
N TYR A 1 -8.26 -0.47 20.42
CA TYR A 1 -7.78 -1.84 20.24
C TYR A 1 -8.78 -2.54 19.33
N TYR A 2 -8.38 -2.83 18.09
CA TYR A 2 -9.21 -3.55 17.13
C TYR A 2 -8.55 -4.90 16.88
N SER A 3 -9.26 -5.99 17.11
CA SER A 3 -8.82 -7.36 16.82
C SER A 3 -9.69 -7.88 15.69
N LEU A 4 -9.08 -8.14 14.54
CA LEU A 4 -9.70 -8.84 13.43
C LEU A 4 -9.19 -10.29 13.47
N VAL A 5 -10.12 -11.24 13.56
CA VAL A 5 -9.84 -12.68 13.63
C VAL A 5 -10.39 -13.35 12.37
N PHE A 6 -9.49 -13.83 11.54
CA PHE A 6 -9.66 -14.66 10.36
C PHE A 6 -9.10 -16.06 10.66
N PRO A 7 -9.63 -17.11 10.03
CA PRO A 7 -9.14 -18.48 10.18
C PRO A 7 -7.69 -18.59 9.64
N ASN A 8 -6.79 -19.01 10.53
CA ASN A 8 -5.36 -19.18 10.29
C ASN A 8 -5.06 -20.27 9.24
N TYR A 9 -4.35 -19.93 8.16
CA TYR A 9 -3.62 -20.92 7.37
C TYR A 9 -2.29 -20.34 6.89
N THR A 10 -1.18 -20.81 7.46
CA THR A 10 0.17 -20.51 6.97
C THR A 10 0.91 -21.82 6.76
N ASP A 11 0.83 -22.35 5.54
CA ASP A 11 1.77 -23.35 5.04
C ASP A 11 2.13 -22.97 3.60
N LEU A 12 3.18 -22.16 3.44
CA LEU A 12 3.72 -21.77 2.13
C LEU A 12 4.08 -23.01 1.27
N MET A 13 4.33 -24.19 1.87
CA MET A 13 4.60 -25.42 1.14
C MET A 13 3.32 -25.97 0.49
N LYS A 14 2.15 -25.86 1.17
CA LYS A 14 0.84 -26.13 0.56
C LYS A 14 0.48 -25.11 -0.51
N GLU A 15 0.86 -23.86 -0.33
CA GLU A 15 0.70 -22.78 -1.33
C GLU A 15 1.50 -23.03 -2.61
N PHE A 16 2.66 -23.67 -2.46
CA PHE A 16 3.49 -24.09 -3.58
C PHE A 16 2.96 -25.36 -4.26
N GLN A 17 2.41 -26.31 -3.49
CA GLN A 17 1.89 -27.59 -3.98
C GLN A 17 0.49 -27.50 -4.60
N GLN A 18 -0.35 -26.58 -4.12
CA GLN A 18 -1.68 -26.34 -4.64
C GLN A 18 -1.65 -25.05 -5.47
N GLY A 19 -1.51 -25.18 -6.79
CA GLY A 19 -1.73 -24.08 -7.74
C GLY A 19 -3.20 -23.63 -7.78
N ALA A 20 -3.81 -23.41 -6.62
CA ALA A 20 -5.18 -23.01 -6.44
C ALA A 20 -5.24 -21.50 -6.23
N THR A 21 -6.10 -20.89 -7.02
CA THR A 21 -6.41 -19.46 -7.23
C THR A 21 -6.80 -18.66 -5.97
N GLU A 22 -6.65 -19.22 -4.76
CA GLU A 22 -7.24 -18.69 -3.53
C GLU A 22 -6.20 -18.25 -2.47
N ALA A 23 -4.93 -18.66 -2.59
CA ALA A 23 -3.98 -18.41 -1.52
C ALA A 23 -3.49 -16.95 -1.43
N GLU A 24 -3.38 -16.22 -2.55
CA GLU A 24 -2.95 -14.82 -2.49
C GLU A 24 -4.04 -13.83 -2.08
N THR A 25 -5.33 -14.20 -2.18
CA THR A 25 -6.41 -13.42 -1.57
C THR A 25 -6.40 -13.46 -0.04
N GLU A 26 -5.46 -14.20 0.57
CA GLU A 26 -5.30 -14.33 2.02
C GLU A 26 -4.26 -13.37 2.62
N THR A 27 -3.49 -12.64 1.80
CA THR A 27 -2.59 -11.58 2.28
C THR A 27 -3.33 -10.43 2.99
N GLY A 28 -4.64 -10.31 2.75
CA GLY A 28 -5.57 -9.42 3.46
C GLY A 28 -6.32 -10.07 4.65
N LYS A 29 -6.07 -11.35 4.96
CA LYS A 29 -6.79 -12.15 5.97
C LYS A 29 -5.89 -12.66 7.09
N GLN A 30 -4.74 -12.04 7.32
CA GLN A 30 -3.90 -12.44 8.44
C GLN A 30 -4.22 -11.63 9.67
N ASN A 31 -4.42 -12.32 10.79
CA ASN A 31 -4.66 -11.68 12.07
C ASN A 31 -3.47 -10.85 12.46
N HIS A 32 -3.71 -9.58 12.78
CA HIS A 32 -2.66 -8.69 13.19
C HIS A 32 -3.19 -7.68 14.21
N ASN A 33 -2.31 -7.26 15.10
CA ASN A 33 -2.57 -6.21 16.06
C ASN A 33 -1.93 -4.92 15.54
N ILE A 34 -2.73 -3.87 15.42
CA ILE A 34 -2.25 -2.54 15.01
C ILE A 34 -2.19 -1.62 16.22
N LEU A 35 -1.01 -1.06 16.48
CA LEU A 35 -0.84 0.16 17.26
C LEU A 35 -0.55 1.32 16.31
N GLN A 36 -1.37 2.35 16.37
CA GLN A 36 -1.23 3.53 15.51
C GLN A 36 -1.22 4.80 16.36
N LEU A 37 -0.17 5.60 16.19
CA LEU A 37 -0.07 6.94 16.75
C LEU A 37 0.04 7.93 15.60
N ARG A 38 -0.79 8.97 15.61
CA ARG A 38 -0.81 10.04 14.61
C ARG A 38 -0.87 11.37 15.33
N SER A 39 -0.08 12.33 14.85
CA SER A 39 -0.10 13.72 15.31
C SER A 39 -0.21 14.62 14.10
N GLY A 40 -1.03 15.66 14.19
CA GLY A 40 -1.22 16.64 13.14
C GLY A 40 -1.11 18.04 13.72
N LEU A 41 -0.23 18.86 13.15
CA LEU A 41 -0.12 20.28 13.47
C LEU A 41 -0.71 21.09 12.33
N VAL A 42 -1.67 21.96 12.65
CA VAL A 42 -2.24 22.93 11.70
C VAL A 42 -1.76 24.31 12.09
N TYR A 43 -1.08 25.00 11.17
CA TYR A 43 -0.64 26.37 11.35
C TYR A 43 -1.02 27.21 10.12
N GLY A 44 -2.06 28.04 10.31
CA GLY A 44 -2.67 28.84 9.25
C GLY A 44 -3.18 27.94 8.13
N LEU A 45 -2.59 28.07 6.95
CA LEU A 45 -2.94 27.32 5.75
C LEU A 45 -2.16 26.01 5.59
N ASN A 46 -1.19 25.73 6.47
CA ASN A 46 -0.33 24.56 6.36
C ASN A 46 -0.75 23.52 7.40
N LYS A 47 -0.63 22.26 7.02
CA LYS A 47 -0.83 21.10 7.88
C LYS A 47 0.36 20.18 7.76
N VAL A 48 0.88 19.71 8.88
CA VAL A 48 1.93 18.69 8.93
C VAL A 48 1.38 17.53 9.74
N ASP A 49 1.41 16.33 9.17
CA ASP A 49 1.00 15.10 9.82
C ASP A 49 2.20 14.18 9.96
N ALA A 50 2.38 13.61 11.14
CA ALA A 50 3.36 12.57 11.42
C ALA A 50 2.65 11.37 12.04
N GLY A 51 3.14 10.16 11.77
CA GLY A 51 2.55 8.96 12.33
C GLY A 51 3.51 7.79 12.36
N VAL A 52 3.25 6.89 13.30
CA VAL A 52 3.86 5.57 13.37
C VAL A 52 2.76 4.53 13.48
N ILE A 53 2.91 3.47 12.70
CA ILE A 53 2.06 2.28 12.75
C ILE A 53 2.98 1.11 13.07
N SER A 54 2.70 0.40 14.15
CA SER A 54 3.32 -0.89 14.45
C SER A 54 2.26 -1.97 14.25
N GLN A 55 2.59 -2.96 13.45
CA GLN A 55 1.72 -4.07 13.10
C GLN A 55 2.43 -5.38 13.46
N VAL A 56 1.82 -6.16 14.35
CA VAL A 56 2.33 -7.48 14.75
C VAL A 56 1.36 -8.53 14.27
N TYR A 57 1.82 -9.45 13.43
CA TYR A 57 1.02 -10.54 12.88
C TYR A 57 0.92 -11.66 13.91
N ALA A 58 -0.29 -12.18 14.13
CA ALA A 58 -0.57 -13.13 15.22
C ALA A 58 -0.02 -14.54 14.96
N SER A 59 0.10 -14.93 13.69
CA SER A 59 0.45 -16.31 13.29
C SER A 59 1.50 -16.38 12.19
N GLN A 60 1.91 -15.24 11.64
CA GLN A 60 2.90 -15.23 10.57
C GLN A 60 4.30 -15.27 11.17
N ARG A 61 5.06 -16.33 10.87
CA ARG A 61 6.43 -16.50 11.33
C ARG A 61 7.43 -15.93 10.35
N VAL A 62 8.56 -15.46 10.88
CA VAL A 62 9.66 -14.92 10.07
C VAL A 62 10.37 -16.03 9.30
N VAL A 63 10.52 -15.84 8.00
CA VAL A 63 11.29 -16.75 7.14
C VAL A 63 12.78 -16.65 7.44
N THR A 64 13.48 -17.78 7.43
CA THR A 64 14.94 -17.88 7.65
C THR A 64 15.62 -18.67 6.53
N GLY A 65 16.90 -18.40 6.28
CA GLY A 65 17.71 -19.11 5.29
C GLY A 65 18.25 -20.46 5.77
N VAL A 66 18.04 -20.81 7.05
CA VAL A 66 18.54 -22.04 7.66
C VAL A 66 17.36 -22.93 8.07
N VAL A 67 17.43 -24.20 7.68
CA VAL A 67 16.46 -25.21 8.10
C VAL A 67 16.49 -25.35 9.61
N GLN A 68 15.34 -25.18 10.25
CA GLN A 68 15.18 -25.31 11.69
C GLN A 68 15.11 -26.79 12.11
N PRO A 69 15.25 -27.11 13.41
CA PRO A 69 15.15 -28.50 13.89
C PRO A 69 13.84 -29.21 13.56
N ASP A 70 12.76 -28.46 13.32
CA ASP A 70 11.46 -28.98 12.88
C ASP A 70 11.36 -29.20 11.35
N GLY A 71 12.47 -29.01 10.62
CA GLY A 71 12.53 -29.14 9.16
C GLY A 71 12.00 -27.94 8.39
N SER A 72 11.55 -26.87 9.07
CA SER A 72 10.95 -25.70 8.43
C SER A 72 11.96 -24.58 8.17
N TYR A 73 11.56 -23.61 7.33
CA TYR A 73 12.29 -22.36 7.09
C TYR A 73 11.70 -21.18 7.87
N TYR A 74 11.11 -21.43 9.04
CA TYR A 74 10.48 -20.39 9.86
C TYR A 74 11.09 -20.29 11.25
N THR A 75 11.42 -19.07 11.68
CA THR A 75 11.80 -18.83 13.07
C THR A 75 10.58 -18.90 13.99
N GLN A 76 10.83 -18.85 15.31
CA GLN A 76 9.75 -18.72 16.30
C GLN A 76 9.23 -17.28 16.41
N ASP A 77 9.92 -16.30 15.82
CA ASP A 77 9.52 -14.91 15.86
C ASP A 77 8.35 -14.65 14.90
N LEU A 78 7.41 -13.83 15.37
CA LEU A 78 6.30 -13.36 14.54
C LEU A 78 6.74 -12.19 13.66
N GLN A 79 6.13 -12.08 12.48
CA GLN A 79 6.30 -10.93 11.60
C GLN A 79 5.82 -9.65 12.31
N LYS A 80 6.63 -8.61 12.18
CA LYS A 80 6.42 -7.27 12.71
C LYS A 80 6.79 -6.26 11.65
N ASP A 81 5.86 -5.36 11.38
CA ASP A 81 6.05 -4.25 10.46
C ASP A 81 5.92 -2.94 11.22
N THR A 82 6.84 -2.03 10.95
CA THR A 82 6.78 -0.65 11.45
C THR A 82 6.77 0.30 10.28
N ILE A 83 5.76 1.16 10.24
CA ILE A 83 5.59 2.15 9.21
C ILE A 83 5.68 3.53 9.86
N PHE A 84 6.67 4.31 9.46
CA PHE A 84 6.72 5.74 9.78
C PHE A 84 6.17 6.52 8.59
N SER A 85 5.41 7.58 8.86
CA SER A 85 4.87 8.47 7.84
C SER A 85 5.01 9.92 8.27
N LEU A 86 5.44 10.78 7.36
CA LEU A 86 5.47 12.22 7.50
C LEU A 86 4.89 12.85 6.24
N SER A 87 3.97 13.78 6.37
CA SER A 87 3.42 14.52 5.25
C SER A 87 3.18 15.97 5.60
N GLY A 88 3.35 16.85 4.62
CA GLY A 88 2.99 18.25 4.70
C GLY A 88 2.01 18.60 3.60
N SER A 89 1.01 19.42 3.91
CA SER A 89 0.08 19.97 2.93
C SER A 89 -0.18 21.45 3.17
N ARG A 90 -0.63 22.14 2.12
CA ARG A 90 -0.98 23.56 2.20
C ARG A 90 -2.29 23.81 1.48
N TYR A 91 -3.30 24.31 2.16
CA TYR A 91 -4.53 24.76 1.54
C TYR A 91 -4.38 26.16 0.96
N GLN A 92 -4.75 26.35 -0.30
CA GLN A 92 -4.72 27.65 -0.97
C GLN A 92 -6.03 27.90 -1.70
N LYS A 93 -6.71 28.99 -1.34
CA LYS A 93 -7.85 29.50 -2.09
C LYS A 93 -7.31 30.36 -3.24
N ILE A 94 -7.54 29.92 -4.49
CA ILE A 94 -7.14 30.65 -5.69
C ILE A 94 -8.24 31.65 -6.09
N SER A 95 -9.50 31.24 -5.96
CA SER A 95 -10.66 32.11 -6.21
C SER A 95 -11.85 31.70 -5.33
N ASN A 96 -13.00 32.36 -5.49
CA ASN A 96 -14.24 31.97 -4.79
C ASN A 96 -14.77 30.59 -5.21
N ARG A 97 -14.30 30.04 -6.32
CA ARG A 97 -14.73 28.75 -6.87
C ARG A 97 -13.59 27.75 -7.03
N LEU A 98 -12.35 28.16 -6.80
CA LEU A 98 -11.19 27.29 -6.98
C LEU A 98 -10.31 27.32 -5.74
N SER A 99 -10.05 26.15 -5.19
CA SER A 99 -9.01 25.93 -4.19
C SER A 99 -8.13 24.76 -4.57
N PHE A 100 -6.93 24.75 -3.99
CA PHE A 100 -5.87 23.81 -4.27
C PHE A 100 -5.22 23.41 -2.95
N SER A 101 -4.93 22.13 -2.73
CA SER A 101 -4.33 21.68 -1.47
C SER A 101 -3.16 20.72 -1.66
N PRO A 102 -2.05 21.16 -2.27
CA PRO A 102 -0.90 20.30 -2.56
C PRO A 102 -0.37 19.66 -1.29
N SER A 103 0.09 18.42 -1.41
CA SER A 103 0.73 17.69 -0.35
C SER A 103 1.90 16.84 -0.85
N LEU A 104 2.89 16.71 0.02
CA LEU A 104 4.05 15.85 -0.14
C LEU A 104 4.11 14.93 1.08
N GLY A 105 4.37 13.65 0.84
CA GLY A 105 4.49 12.64 1.88
C GLY A 105 5.70 11.75 1.66
N ILE A 106 6.26 11.27 2.77
CA ILE A 106 7.19 10.17 2.81
C ILE A 106 6.66 9.13 3.78
N LYS A 107 6.79 7.86 3.41
CA LYS A 107 6.50 6.73 4.28
C LYS A 107 7.65 5.73 4.19
N THR A 108 8.14 5.29 5.33
CA THR A 108 9.15 4.21 5.40
C THR A 108 8.50 3.00 6.05
N ARG A 109 8.72 1.81 5.48
CA ARG A 109 8.32 0.54 6.06
C ARG A 109 9.57 -0.27 6.37
N ALA A 110 9.68 -0.70 7.62
CA ALA A 110 10.62 -1.71 8.07
C ALA A 110 9.83 -2.97 8.45
N SER A 111 10.27 -4.12 7.98
CA SER A 111 9.69 -5.43 8.25
C SER A 111 10.80 -6.39 8.64
N ASN A 112 10.57 -7.20 9.66
CA ASN A 112 11.47 -8.32 9.95
C ASN A 112 11.24 -9.53 9.01
N GLN A 113 10.28 -9.44 8.09
CA GLN A 113 9.98 -10.53 7.17
C GLN A 113 11.02 -10.65 6.06
N ASN A 114 11.45 -11.88 5.83
CA ASN A 114 12.38 -12.23 4.76
C ASN A 114 11.64 -12.98 3.64
N TYR A 115 12.33 -13.19 2.52
CA TYR A 115 11.79 -13.93 1.38
C TYR A 115 12.66 -15.14 1.07
N LEU A 116 12.00 -16.27 0.81
CA LEU A 116 12.64 -17.50 0.37
C LEU A 116 12.14 -17.82 -1.03
N HIS A 117 13.04 -17.72 -2.00
CA HIS A 117 12.72 -17.91 -3.41
C HIS A 117 13.00 -19.35 -3.83
N PHE A 118 12.01 -20.01 -4.42
CA PHE A 118 12.17 -21.29 -5.12
C PHE A 118 12.00 -21.05 -6.61
N ALA A 119 13.03 -21.29 -7.41
CA ALA A 119 12.98 -21.10 -8.85
C ALA A 119 12.06 -22.13 -9.51
N THR A 120 12.09 -23.37 -9.02
CA THR A 120 11.27 -24.50 -9.49
C THR A 120 10.97 -25.45 -8.33
N MET A 121 10.03 -26.38 -8.52
CA MET A 121 9.77 -27.43 -7.53
C MET A 121 11.02 -28.27 -7.29
N GLY A 122 11.46 -28.36 -6.04
CA GLY A 122 12.67 -29.09 -5.65
C GLY A 122 13.97 -28.31 -5.81
N SER A 123 13.94 -27.05 -6.27
CA SER A 123 15.15 -26.21 -6.29
C SER A 123 15.59 -25.86 -4.87
N THR A 124 16.90 -25.80 -4.63
CA THR A 124 17.44 -25.21 -3.39
C THR A 124 16.98 -23.75 -3.30
N PRO A 125 16.37 -23.34 -2.18
CA PRO A 125 15.87 -21.98 -2.08
C PRO A 125 16.99 -20.95 -1.94
N THR A 126 16.74 -19.75 -2.47
CA THR A 126 17.57 -18.58 -2.24
C THR A 126 16.92 -17.68 -1.20
N PHE A 127 17.67 -17.34 -0.15
CA PHE A 127 17.21 -16.48 0.93
C PHE A 127 17.51 -15.00 0.65
N HIS A 128 16.53 -14.13 0.94
CA HIS A 128 16.65 -12.68 0.80
C HIS A 128 16.16 -11.99 2.06
N SER A 129 17.05 -11.26 2.74
CA SER A 129 16.72 -10.50 3.95
C SER A 129 16.12 -9.12 3.64
N GLY A 130 15.25 -8.63 4.52
CA GLY A 130 14.66 -7.28 4.43
C GLY A 130 13.83 -7.05 3.15
N TYR A 131 13.34 -8.13 2.53
CA TYR A 131 12.76 -8.11 1.19
C TYR A 131 11.52 -7.21 1.07
N TYR A 132 10.85 -6.91 2.19
CA TYR A 132 9.62 -6.11 2.24
C TYR A 132 9.84 -4.67 2.70
N ASP A 133 11.09 -4.26 2.93
CA ASP A 133 11.44 -2.89 3.32
C ASP A 133 11.36 -1.95 2.12
N TYR A 134 10.73 -0.80 2.33
CA TYR A 134 10.62 0.22 1.28
C TYR A 134 10.44 1.64 1.82
N ILE A 135 10.68 2.60 0.92
CA ILE A 135 10.33 4.01 1.06
C ILE A 135 9.31 4.36 -0.02
N ASP A 136 8.17 4.93 0.39
CA ASP A 136 7.20 5.56 -0.48
C ASP A 136 7.38 7.07 -0.43
N ILE A 137 7.44 7.71 -1.59
CA ILE A 137 7.36 9.16 -1.75
C ILE A 137 6.08 9.46 -2.50
N SER A 138 5.23 10.32 -1.95
CA SER A 138 3.92 10.64 -2.51
C SER A 138 3.76 12.13 -2.75
N VAL A 139 3.27 12.51 -3.93
CA VAL A 139 2.85 13.86 -4.27
C VAL A 139 1.37 13.81 -4.62
N ASN A 140 0.55 14.63 -3.98
CA ASN A 140 -0.89 14.71 -4.26
C ASN A 140 -1.26 16.19 -4.45
N LEU A 141 -1.96 16.50 -5.55
CA LEU A 141 -2.23 17.87 -6.00
C LEU A 141 -3.75 18.09 -6.21
N PRO A 142 -4.56 18.04 -5.15
CA PRO A 142 -6.00 18.06 -5.24
C PRO A 142 -6.51 19.48 -5.53
N LEU A 143 -7.34 19.58 -6.57
CA LEU A 143 -8.01 20.80 -7.03
C LEU A 143 -9.51 20.67 -6.79
N PHE A 144 -10.07 21.69 -6.14
CA PHE A 144 -11.50 21.75 -5.80
C PHE A 144 -12.17 22.88 -6.56
N PHE A 145 -13.15 22.54 -7.38
CA PHE A 145 -13.91 23.45 -8.23
C PHE A 145 -15.36 23.54 -7.74
N GLY A 146 -15.69 24.63 -7.06
CA GLY A 146 -17.07 24.96 -6.68
C GLY A 146 -17.88 25.41 -7.90
N LEU A 147 -18.67 24.49 -8.47
CA LEU A 147 -19.56 24.78 -9.60
C LEU A 147 -20.78 25.61 -9.15
N SER A 148 -21.31 25.31 -7.95
CA SER A 148 -22.39 26.07 -7.31
C SER A 148 -22.36 25.89 -5.79
N LYS A 149 -23.32 26.46 -5.04
CA LYS A 149 -23.44 26.25 -3.59
C LYS A 149 -23.62 24.76 -3.21
N LYS A 150 -24.21 23.95 -4.11
CA LYS A 150 -24.51 22.54 -3.87
C LYS A 150 -23.57 21.58 -4.60
N TRP A 151 -22.85 22.05 -5.62
CA TRP A 151 -22.08 21.20 -6.52
C TRP A 151 -20.60 21.57 -6.50
N GLU A 152 -19.77 20.57 -6.34
CA GLU A 152 -18.32 20.68 -6.36
C GLU A 152 -17.76 19.56 -7.24
N PHE A 153 -16.77 19.89 -8.05
CA PHE A 153 -15.97 18.94 -8.78
C PHE A 153 -14.56 18.92 -8.18
N VAL A 154 -14.01 17.74 -7.93
CA VAL A 154 -12.67 17.55 -7.38
C VAL A 154 -11.86 16.76 -8.40
N PHE A 155 -10.67 17.28 -8.72
CA PHE A 155 -9.66 16.57 -9.48
C PHE A 155 -8.44 16.37 -8.60
N GLU A 156 -8.08 15.12 -8.35
CA GLU A 156 -7.02 14.75 -7.41
C GLU A 156 -6.04 13.80 -8.11
N PRO A 157 -5.02 14.36 -8.79
CA PRO A 157 -3.86 13.61 -9.24
C PRO A 157 -2.93 13.31 -8.06
N GLU A 158 -2.53 12.06 -7.96
CA GLU A 158 -1.58 11.54 -6.99
C GLU A 158 -0.52 10.68 -7.70
N ILE A 159 0.72 10.84 -7.27
CA ILE A 159 1.87 10.08 -7.73
C ILE A 159 2.53 9.47 -6.50
N VAL A 160 2.70 8.16 -6.48
CA VAL A 160 3.42 7.45 -5.43
C VAL A 160 4.57 6.66 -6.04
N GLN A 161 5.79 6.95 -5.61
CA GLN A 161 6.98 6.19 -5.97
C GLN A 161 7.41 5.33 -4.79
N ARG A 162 7.40 4.01 -4.98
CA ARG A 162 7.92 3.03 -4.01
C ARG A 162 9.31 2.57 -4.41
N LEU A 163 10.25 2.66 -3.49
CA LEU A 163 11.63 2.23 -3.64
C LEU A 163 11.91 1.15 -2.60
N TYR A 164 12.16 -0.08 -3.03
CA TYR A 164 12.51 -1.15 -2.10
C TYR A 164 13.99 -1.10 -1.73
N SER A 165 14.29 -1.43 -0.47
CA SER A 165 15.65 -1.35 0.06
C SER A 165 16.56 -2.45 -0.46
N SER A 166 16.10 -3.71 -0.44
CA SER A 166 16.89 -4.89 -0.83
C SER A 166 16.22 -5.80 -1.86
N ARG A 167 14.93 -5.58 -2.14
CA ARG A 167 14.18 -6.39 -3.11
C ARG A 167 14.73 -6.19 -4.51
N LYS A 168 15.21 -7.25 -5.15
CA LYS A 168 15.64 -7.23 -6.56
C LYS A 168 14.44 -7.44 -7.48
N PRO A 169 14.39 -6.78 -8.65
CA PRO A 169 13.36 -7.06 -9.64
C PRO A 169 13.59 -8.41 -10.32
N ARG A 170 12.53 -9.00 -10.88
CA ARG A 170 12.61 -10.26 -11.64
C ARG A 170 12.46 -10.03 -13.13
N ASP A 171 13.30 -10.70 -13.92
CA ASP A 171 13.24 -10.70 -15.38
C ASP A 171 12.11 -11.62 -15.91
N GLU A 172 11.95 -11.69 -17.23
CA GLU A 172 10.93 -12.51 -17.91
C GLU A 172 11.05 -14.01 -17.62
N ASN A 173 12.23 -14.45 -17.16
CA ASN A 173 12.55 -15.84 -16.85
C ASN A 173 12.50 -16.13 -15.34
N ASN A 174 11.90 -15.23 -14.55
CA ASN A 174 11.81 -15.34 -13.09
C ASN A 174 13.18 -15.31 -12.36
N ASN A 175 14.24 -14.81 -13.01
CA ASN A 175 15.54 -14.61 -12.37
C ASN A 175 15.62 -13.22 -11.73
N PHE A 176 16.32 -13.13 -10.60
CA PHE A 176 16.64 -11.84 -10.02
C PHE A 176 17.68 -11.11 -10.86
N VAL A 177 17.40 -9.84 -11.17
CA VAL A 177 18.36 -8.97 -11.85
C VAL A 177 19.37 -8.45 -10.83
N GLU A 178 20.62 -8.86 -10.97
CA GLU A 178 21.70 -8.44 -10.09
C GLU A 178 22.04 -6.95 -10.27
N GLY A 179 22.41 -6.29 -9.18
CA GLY A 179 22.75 -4.86 -9.17
C GLY A 179 21.55 -3.90 -9.23
N GLU A 180 20.32 -4.40 -9.37
CA GLU A 180 19.10 -3.58 -9.39
C GLU A 180 18.23 -3.76 -8.15
N THR A 181 17.53 -2.69 -7.77
CA THR A 181 16.46 -2.73 -6.77
C THR A 181 15.11 -2.48 -7.42
N GLN A 182 14.09 -3.17 -6.91
CA GLN A 182 12.74 -3.02 -7.38
C GLN A 182 12.22 -1.61 -7.08
N LYS A 183 11.54 -1.03 -8.06
CA LYS A 183 10.89 0.27 -7.96
C LYS A 183 9.49 0.14 -8.53
N ASN A 184 8.52 0.76 -7.88
CA ASN A 184 7.16 0.85 -8.39
C ASN A 184 6.76 2.32 -8.48
N LEU A 185 5.96 2.65 -9.48
CA LEU A 185 5.40 3.98 -9.69
C LEU A 185 3.90 3.83 -9.88
N LEU A 186 3.13 4.58 -9.11
CA LEU A 186 1.69 4.58 -9.13
C LEU A 186 1.22 5.99 -9.46
N TYR A 187 0.38 6.09 -10.48
CA TYR A 187 -0.40 7.27 -10.81
C TYR A 187 -1.85 7.00 -10.49
N LEU A 188 -2.48 7.91 -9.77
CA LEU A 188 -3.90 7.91 -9.48
C LEU A 188 -4.48 9.25 -9.94
N PHE A 189 -5.51 9.20 -10.76
CA PHE A 189 -6.25 10.37 -11.20
C PHE A 189 -7.69 10.20 -10.79
N SER A 190 -8.07 10.91 -9.72
CA SER A 190 -9.42 10.85 -9.16
C SER A 190 -10.25 12.04 -9.65
N PHE A 191 -11.42 11.75 -10.19
CA PHE A 191 -12.42 12.70 -10.65
C PHE A 191 -13.67 12.50 -9.79
N VAL A 192 -14.05 13.49 -8.99
CA VAL A 192 -15.17 13.36 -8.05
C VAL A 192 -16.17 14.49 -8.24
N PHE A 193 -17.41 14.15 -8.53
CA PHE A 193 -18.54 15.07 -8.54
C PHE A 193 -19.32 14.94 -7.24
N ASN A 194 -19.25 15.97 -6.41
CA ASN A 194 -19.93 16.07 -5.13
C ASN A 194 -21.23 16.89 -5.26
N LYS A 195 -22.32 16.34 -4.74
CA LYS A 195 -23.61 17.03 -4.52
C LYS A 195 -23.91 17.09 -3.03
N LYS A 196 -23.85 18.29 -2.46
CA LYS A 196 -24.39 18.59 -1.12
C LYS A 196 -25.91 18.45 -1.18
N SER A 197 -26.40 17.33 -0.66
CA SER A 197 -27.82 16.97 -0.71
C SER A 197 -28.58 17.62 0.45
N SER A 198 -27.88 17.87 1.56
CA SER A 198 -28.32 18.66 2.72
C SER A 198 -27.09 19.26 3.40
N ASP A 199 -27.27 19.95 4.52
CA ASP A 199 -26.17 20.49 5.32
C ASP A 199 -25.29 19.38 5.94
N VAL A 200 -25.85 18.18 6.12
CA VAL A 200 -25.18 17.03 6.76
C VAL A 200 -24.89 15.87 5.80
N SER A 201 -25.37 15.91 4.56
CA SER A 201 -25.26 14.78 3.62
C SER A 201 -24.66 15.19 2.27
N THR A 202 -23.69 14.41 1.78
CA THR A 202 -23.07 14.57 0.47
C THR A 202 -23.15 13.27 -0.32
N THR A 203 -23.56 13.36 -1.59
CA THR A 203 -23.49 12.26 -2.55
C THR A 203 -22.35 12.56 -3.52
N SER A 204 -21.44 11.60 -3.70
CA SER A 204 -20.29 11.70 -4.61
C SER A 204 -20.41 10.64 -5.71
N LEU A 205 -20.32 11.05 -6.97
CA LEU A 205 -19.95 10.16 -8.07
C LEU A 205 -18.44 10.30 -8.29
N PHE A 206 -17.71 9.19 -8.27
CA PHE A 206 -16.28 9.21 -8.50
C PHE A 206 -15.88 8.26 -9.62
N TYR A 207 -14.83 8.67 -10.32
CA TYR A 207 -14.09 7.86 -11.26
C TYR A 207 -12.60 7.99 -10.93
N ILE A 208 -11.89 6.88 -10.84
CA ILE A 208 -10.46 6.83 -10.56
C ILE A 208 -9.80 6.06 -11.69
N TYR A 209 -8.90 6.72 -12.39
CA TYR A 209 -7.95 6.07 -13.28
C TYR A 209 -6.67 5.78 -12.51
N GLN A 210 -6.22 4.53 -12.56
CA GLN A 210 -5.02 4.06 -11.91
C GLN A 210 -4.05 3.53 -12.97
N GLN A 211 -2.78 3.90 -12.87
CA GLN A 211 -1.72 3.31 -13.66
C GLN A 211 -0.56 2.96 -12.75
N GLN A 212 -0.21 1.68 -12.71
CA GLN A 212 0.91 1.18 -11.93
C GLN A 212 1.98 0.65 -12.88
N SER A 213 3.24 0.98 -12.61
CA SER A 213 4.39 0.41 -13.30
C SER A 213 5.48 -0.05 -12.33
N SER A 214 6.30 -0.99 -12.77
CA SER A 214 7.46 -1.52 -12.04
C SER A 214 8.51 -2.05 -13.01
N ASN A 215 9.77 -2.07 -12.58
CA ASN A 215 10.85 -2.76 -13.29
C ASN A 215 10.81 -4.29 -13.13
N VAL A 216 9.84 -4.84 -12.40
CA VAL A 216 9.57 -6.29 -12.38
C VAL A 216 8.83 -6.70 -13.65
N LYS A 217 9.37 -7.68 -14.37
CA LYS A 217 8.76 -8.26 -15.57
C LYS A 217 7.99 -9.54 -15.28
N PHE A 218 8.40 -10.30 -14.26
CA PHE A 218 7.73 -11.54 -13.86
C PHE A 218 7.13 -11.42 -12.46
N GLU A 219 5.82 -11.62 -12.39
CA GLU A 219 5.06 -11.74 -11.15
C GLU A 219 4.01 -12.83 -11.32
N LYS A 220 3.86 -13.71 -10.33
CA LYS A 220 3.09 -14.96 -10.50
C LYS A 220 1.58 -14.73 -10.52
N TYR A 221 1.10 -13.67 -9.87
CA TYR A 221 -0.32 -13.53 -9.55
C TYR A 221 -0.94 -12.23 -10.06
N LEU A 222 -0.33 -11.07 -9.73
CA LEU A 222 -0.78 -9.78 -10.23
C LEU A 222 0.38 -9.06 -10.90
N PRO A 223 0.27 -8.71 -12.20
CA PRO A 223 1.31 -7.94 -12.85
C PRO A 223 1.47 -6.60 -12.13
N TYR A 224 2.71 -6.21 -11.82
CA TYR A 224 2.97 -4.88 -11.25
C TYR A 224 2.72 -3.74 -12.25
N ASN A 225 2.59 -4.09 -13.53
CA ASN A 225 2.33 -3.20 -14.66
C ASN A 225 0.89 -3.37 -15.13
N TYR A 226 0.00 -2.48 -14.71
CA TYR A 226 -1.41 -2.53 -15.10
C TYR A 226 -2.07 -1.16 -15.05
N THR A 227 -3.20 -1.06 -15.72
CA THR A 227 -4.13 0.06 -15.59
C THR A 227 -5.43 -0.42 -14.95
N GLY A 228 -6.02 0.43 -14.12
CA GLY A 228 -7.26 0.16 -13.42
C GLY A 228 -8.23 1.31 -13.60
N HIS A 229 -9.51 0.98 -13.69
CA HIS A 229 -10.60 1.95 -13.77
C HIS A 229 -11.61 1.61 -12.68
N PHE A 230 -11.86 2.56 -11.79
CA PHE A 230 -12.84 2.41 -10.72
C PHE A 230 -13.91 3.48 -10.89
N VAL A 231 -15.17 3.07 -10.89
CA VAL A 231 -16.31 3.98 -10.86
C VAL A 231 -17.18 3.62 -9.67
N GLY A 232 -17.68 4.62 -8.96
CA GLY A 232 -18.52 4.34 -7.81
C GLY A 232 -19.32 5.55 -7.35
N LEU A 233 -20.31 5.23 -6.50
CA LEU A 233 -21.13 6.20 -5.80
C LEU A 233 -20.82 6.09 -4.31
N ARG A 234 -20.61 7.22 -3.66
CA ARG A 234 -20.40 7.31 -2.22
C ARG A 234 -21.44 8.25 -1.62
N TYR A 235 -22.14 7.78 -0.61
CA TYR A 235 -22.98 8.63 0.24
C TYR A 235 -22.27 8.84 1.58
N SER A 236 -22.20 10.09 2.04
CA SER A 236 -21.50 10.44 3.29
C SER A 236 -22.37 11.35 4.14
N LEU A 237 -22.50 10.99 5.42
CA LEU A 237 -23.12 11.79 6.45
C LEU A 237 -22.02 12.37 7.35
N LYS A 238 -22.06 13.69 7.58
CA LYS A 238 -21.21 14.37 8.55
C LYS A 238 -22.13 15.10 9.53
N TYR A 239 -22.06 14.69 10.79
CA TYR A 239 -22.76 15.28 11.92
C TYR A 239 -21.78 16.11 12.76
#